data_AF-A0A523WI77-F1
#
_entry.id   AF-A0A523WI77-F1
#
_cell.length_a   1.000
_cell.length_b   1.000
_cell.length_c   1.000
_cell.angle_alpha   90.00
_cell.angle_beta   90.00
_cell.angle_gamma   90.00
#
_symmetry.space_group_name_H-M   'P 1'
#
loop_
_entity.id
_entity.type
_entity.pdbx_description
1 polymer ?
#
loop_
_entity_poly.entity_id
_entity_poly.type
_entity_poly.pdbx_seq_one_letter_code
_entity_poly.pdbx_strand_id
1 'polypeptide(L)'
;MNGQDKDSTKERPRVPISTDKSAGLCIGCGQNNPIGLKLSFKWDGKAARAEFTPTKFYQGWPDIVHGGIITTMLDEAMGHATLFGGFFDFLTASVQVNFKRPALIGEPLIITASVIRNEGRSIEVEGAVSLSDGTLVAEGKATQVIIETGNKLEAVLWDMDGVIADTAPYHLKAWQEVFPKRGFNYSEEVFKRNFGKRNDTIIRSVIGDGASSAEVDAIAVEKEAVFRQKAAANVKPFPGAIELLKSLGECGVKIALASSAPIENIQLVTRDLGIDNCFNVIVWGREVTEGKPSPQGFLLAAQRLGVEPKNCVVIEDAVAGVTAATRAGMKCVAVTNTHPRKGLMEADLVVDSLETVNVADLAGLFNSSPESK
;
A
#
# COMPACT_ATOMS: atom_id res chain seq x y z
N MET A 1 -9.56 -42.66 -45.38
CA MET A 1 -9.24 -43.00 -43.98
C MET A 1 -7.81 -42.57 -43.70
N ASN A 2 -7.68 -41.70 -42.69
CA ASN A 2 -6.53 -41.47 -41.79
C ASN A 2 -5.16 -41.20 -42.44
N GLY A 3 -4.44 -40.15 -42.09
CA GLY A 3 -4.63 -39.10 -41.11
C GLY A 3 -3.45 -38.15 -41.28
N GLN A 4 -3.70 -36.86 -41.16
CA GLN A 4 -2.63 -35.89 -40.96
C GLN A 4 -2.81 -35.35 -39.56
N ASP A 5 -2.00 -35.88 -38.65
CA ASP A 5 -1.68 -35.24 -37.38
C ASP A 5 -1.19 -33.83 -37.68
N LYS A 6 -2.05 -32.87 -37.37
CA LYS A 6 -1.69 -31.49 -37.13
C LYS A 6 -2.28 -31.14 -35.77
N ASP A 7 -1.53 -31.34 -34.71
CA ASP A 7 -1.20 -30.16 -33.92
C ASP A 7 0.10 -30.37 -33.17
N SER A 8 1.11 -29.67 -33.68
CA SER A 8 2.33 -29.37 -32.95
C SER A 8 1.96 -28.77 -31.60
N THR A 9 2.34 -29.44 -30.52
CA THR A 9 2.57 -28.80 -29.22
C THR A 9 3.64 -27.72 -29.40
N LYS A 10 3.25 -26.56 -29.95
CA LYS A 10 4.09 -25.38 -30.01
C LYS A 10 4.32 -24.96 -28.57
N GLU A 11 5.46 -25.36 -28.03
CA GLU A 11 6.03 -24.78 -26.82
C GLU A 11 5.91 -23.26 -26.98
N ARG A 12 5.04 -22.64 -26.16
CA ARG A 12 4.88 -21.19 -26.18
C ARG A 12 6.25 -20.62 -25.78
N PRO A 13 6.80 -19.67 -26.54
CA PRO A 13 8.10 -19.09 -26.22
C PRO A 13 8.04 -18.52 -24.81
N ARG A 14 8.88 -19.06 -23.91
CA ARG A 14 9.07 -18.50 -22.57
C ARG A 14 9.90 -17.25 -22.71
N VAL A 15 9.24 -16.11 -22.89
CA VAL A 15 9.91 -14.81 -22.83
C VAL A 15 10.08 -14.48 -21.34
N PRO A 16 11.32 -14.37 -20.84
CA PRO A 16 11.52 -13.86 -19.48
C PRO A 16 10.99 -12.43 -19.42
N ILE A 17 9.96 -12.22 -18.60
CA ILE A 17 9.42 -10.89 -18.35
C ILE A 17 10.34 -10.25 -17.32
N SER A 18 11.21 -9.35 -17.78
CA SER A 18 11.91 -8.43 -16.91
C SER A 18 10.89 -7.40 -16.43
N THR A 19 10.47 -7.51 -15.17
CA THR A 19 9.69 -6.48 -14.50
C THR A 19 10.57 -5.28 -14.13
N ASP A 20 11.89 -5.30 -14.41
CA ASP A 20 12.85 -4.25 -14.04
C ASP A 20 12.58 -2.87 -14.67
N LYS A 21 11.60 -2.76 -15.58
CA LYS A 21 11.36 -1.58 -16.42
C LYS A 21 9.96 -0.94 -16.28
N SER A 22 9.32 -0.98 -15.11
CA SER A 22 8.06 -0.23 -14.91
C SER A 22 8.30 1.16 -14.32
N ALA A 23 8.52 2.17 -15.16
CA ALA A 23 8.56 3.57 -14.73
C ALA A 23 7.14 4.16 -14.48
N GLY A 24 6.14 3.33 -14.17
CA GLY A 24 4.74 3.74 -14.13
C GLY A 24 4.21 4.20 -15.50
N LEU A 25 4.77 3.65 -16.57
CA LEU A 25 4.49 4.03 -17.97
C LEU A 25 3.48 3.12 -18.67
N CYS A 26 2.75 2.26 -17.94
CA CYS A 26 1.68 1.47 -18.54
C CYS A 26 0.70 2.38 -19.33
N ILE A 27 0.31 1.97 -20.54
CA ILE A 27 -0.62 2.75 -21.37
C ILE A 27 -2.02 2.82 -20.76
N GLY A 28 -2.43 1.81 -19.99
CA GLY A 28 -3.71 1.75 -19.31
C GLY A 28 -3.71 2.48 -17.97
N CYS A 29 -3.08 1.91 -16.96
CA CYS A 29 -3.11 2.40 -15.57
C CYS A 29 -1.90 3.27 -15.16
N GLY A 30 -0.88 3.42 -16.01
CA GLY A 30 0.36 4.12 -15.66
C GLY A 30 0.19 5.62 -15.47
N GLN A 31 0.25 6.09 -14.21
CA GLN A 31 0.00 7.49 -13.86
C GLN A 31 1.06 8.47 -14.42
N ASN A 32 2.28 7.98 -14.63
CA ASN A 32 3.38 8.77 -15.18
C ASN A 32 3.43 8.76 -16.71
N ASN A 33 2.57 7.98 -17.38
CA ASN A 33 2.55 7.93 -18.83
C ASN A 33 1.92 9.23 -19.39
N PRO A 34 2.65 10.09 -20.12
CA PRO A 34 2.11 11.34 -20.64
C PRO A 34 1.01 11.14 -21.70
N ILE A 35 0.95 9.96 -22.32
CA ILE A 35 -0.01 9.59 -23.35
C ILE A 35 -0.94 8.44 -22.93
N GLY A 36 -0.87 8.00 -21.67
CA GLY A 36 -1.68 6.91 -21.15
C GLY A 36 -3.13 7.29 -20.85
N LEU A 37 -3.97 6.29 -20.63
CA LEU A 37 -5.35 6.45 -20.17
C LEU A 37 -5.40 6.87 -18.69
N LYS A 38 -4.37 6.53 -17.92
CA LYS A 38 -4.25 6.83 -16.48
C LYS A 38 -5.44 6.33 -15.66
N LEU A 39 -5.95 5.16 -16.03
CA LEU A 39 -7.07 4.52 -15.32
C LEU A 39 -6.72 4.32 -13.85
N SER A 40 -7.65 4.65 -12.96
CA SER A 40 -7.52 4.48 -11.52
C SER A 40 -8.68 3.63 -11.03
N PHE A 41 -8.38 2.41 -10.61
CA PHE A 41 -9.37 1.45 -10.15
C PHE A 41 -9.48 1.45 -8.63
N LYS A 42 -10.70 1.34 -8.14
CA LYS A 42 -11.04 1.09 -6.74
C LYS A 42 -11.69 -0.27 -6.61
N TRP A 43 -11.55 -0.88 -5.43
CA TRP A 43 -12.25 -2.10 -5.06
C TRP A 43 -13.47 -1.75 -4.22
N ASP A 44 -14.65 -2.28 -4.57
CA ASP A 44 -15.88 -2.08 -3.79
C ASP A 44 -16.27 -3.32 -2.94
N GLY A 45 -15.36 -4.29 -2.82
CA GLY A 45 -15.60 -5.59 -2.19
C GLY A 45 -16.05 -6.69 -3.16
N LYS A 46 -16.47 -6.34 -4.37
CA LYS A 46 -16.97 -7.28 -5.38
C LYS A 46 -16.34 -7.11 -6.76
N ALA A 47 -16.10 -5.87 -7.17
CA ALA A 47 -15.60 -5.54 -8.49
C ALA A 47 -14.56 -4.41 -8.43
N ALA A 48 -13.57 -4.49 -9.32
CA ALA A 48 -12.72 -3.38 -9.66
C ALA A 48 -13.56 -2.36 -10.45
N ARG A 49 -13.52 -1.09 -10.06
CA ARG A 49 -14.30 -0.03 -10.70
C ARG A 49 -13.44 1.20 -10.99
N ALA A 50 -13.56 1.73 -12.21
CA ALA A 50 -12.98 3.01 -12.62
C ALA A 50 -13.99 3.84 -13.41
N GLU A 51 -13.76 5.14 -13.45
CA GLU A 51 -14.47 6.07 -14.33
C GLU A 51 -13.49 6.69 -15.31
N PHE A 52 -13.93 6.87 -16.54
CA PHE A 52 -13.10 7.45 -17.58
C PHE A 52 -13.93 8.22 -18.60
N THR A 53 -13.49 9.41 -18.98
CA THR A 53 -14.12 10.20 -20.04
C THR A 53 -13.16 10.30 -21.22
N PRO A 54 -13.41 9.58 -22.33
CA PRO A 54 -12.53 9.59 -23.49
C PRO A 54 -12.46 10.98 -24.14
N THR A 55 -11.25 11.52 -24.26
CA THR A 55 -11.00 12.73 -25.06
C THR A 55 -10.86 12.41 -26.55
N LYS A 56 -10.85 13.45 -27.40
CA LYS A 56 -10.67 13.34 -28.86
C LYS A 56 -9.42 12.57 -29.30
N PHE A 57 -8.42 12.41 -28.42
CA PHE A 57 -7.19 11.68 -28.73
C PHE A 57 -7.37 10.15 -28.73
N TYR A 58 -8.51 9.64 -28.25
CA TYR A 58 -8.83 8.21 -28.22
C TYR A 58 -9.81 7.78 -29.31
N GLN A 59 -10.05 8.65 -30.29
CA GLN A 59 -11.00 8.43 -31.37
C GLN A 59 -10.48 7.41 -32.38
N GLY A 60 -11.38 6.54 -32.87
CA GLY A 60 -11.19 5.78 -34.10
C GLY A 60 -11.89 6.49 -35.26
N TRP A 61 -13.17 6.14 -35.47
CA TRP A 61 -14.06 6.88 -36.38
C TRP A 61 -14.49 8.22 -35.78
N PRO A 62 -14.84 9.25 -36.58
CA PRO A 62 -15.33 10.55 -36.10
C PRO A 62 -16.31 10.41 -34.94
N ASP A 63 -15.97 11.05 -33.81
CA ASP A 63 -16.71 11.07 -32.55
C ASP A 63 -16.93 9.72 -31.85
N ILE A 64 -16.27 8.64 -32.29
CA ILE A 64 -16.38 7.30 -31.71
C ILE A 64 -15.03 6.89 -31.08
N VAL A 65 -15.08 6.40 -29.85
CA VAL A 65 -13.91 5.84 -29.16
C VAL A 65 -13.39 4.62 -29.92
N HIS A 66 -12.07 4.55 -30.15
CA HIS A 66 -11.46 3.43 -30.84
C HIS A 66 -11.70 2.12 -30.06
N GLY A 67 -12.16 1.06 -30.74
CA GLY A 67 -12.49 -0.21 -30.08
C GLY A 67 -11.32 -0.80 -29.28
N GLY A 68 -10.10 -0.68 -29.80
CA GLY A 68 -8.88 -1.07 -29.07
C GLY A 68 -8.66 -0.33 -27.74
N ILE A 69 -9.11 0.93 -27.62
CA ILE A 69 -9.03 1.68 -26.35
C ILE A 69 -10.02 1.09 -25.33
N ILE A 70 -11.24 0.76 -25.75
CA ILE A 70 -12.21 0.05 -24.90
C ILE A 70 -11.66 -1.34 -24.50
N THR A 71 -11.03 -2.06 -25.43
CA THR A 71 -10.39 -3.34 -25.13
C THR A 71 -9.28 -3.18 -24.10
N THR A 72 -8.43 -2.14 -24.21
CA THR A 72 -7.42 -1.83 -23.19
C THR A 72 -8.06 -1.52 -21.85
N MET A 73 -9.15 -0.74 -21.79
CA MET A 73 -9.87 -0.49 -20.53
C MET A 73 -10.36 -1.78 -19.87
N LEU A 74 -10.92 -2.69 -20.67
CA LEU A 74 -11.41 -3.98 -20.18
C LEU A 74 -10.27 -4.87 -19.68
N ASP A 75 -9.16 -4.95 -20.42
CA ASP A 75 -7.99 -5.75 -20.04
C ASP A 75 -7.40 -5.26 -18.72
N GLU A 76 -7.24 -3.93 -18.56
CA GLU A 76 -6.77 -3.32 -17.31
C GLU A 76 -7.74 -3.55 -16.16
N ALA A 77 -9.05 -3.38 -16.39
CA ALA A 77 -10.06 -3.62 -15.35
C ALA A 77 -10.03 -5.07 -14.85
N MET A 78 -9.99 -6.02 -15.79
CA MET A 78 -9.90 -7.44 -15.50
C MET A 78 -8.58 -7.81 -14.81
N GLY A 79 -7.47 -7.16 -15.18
CA GLY A 79 -6.21 -7.26 -14.44
C GLY A 79 -6.32 -6.75 -13.01
N HIS A 80 -6.89 -5.57 -12.81
CA HIS A 80 -7.11 -5.01 -11.48
C HIS A 80 -8.05 -5.86 -10.62
N ALA A 81 -9.08 -6.47 -11.20
CA ALA A 81 -9.94 -7.41 -10.48
C ALA A 81 -9.14 -8.60 -9.93
N THR A 82 -8.17 -9.10 -10.69
CA THR A 82 -7.28 -10.18 -10.25
C THR A 82 -6.26 -9.74 -9.20
N LEU A 83 -5.70 -8.53 -9.34
CA LEU A 83 -4.84 -7.92 -8.32
C LEU A 83 -5.59 -7.77 -6.98
N PHE A 84 -6.80 -7.22 -7.00
CA PHE A 84 -7.65 -7.12 -5.81
C PHE A 84 -8.15 -8.49 -5.31
N GLY A 85 -8.15 -9.51 -6.17
CA GLY A 85 -8.36 -10.90 -5.79
C GLY A 85 -7.16 -11.55 -5.09
N GLY A 86 -6.06 -10.83 -4.88
CA GLY A 86 -4.86 -11.32 -4.19
C GLY A 86 -3.84 -12.02 -5.09
N PHE A 87 -3.97 -11.91 -6.41
CA PHE A 87 -3.04 -12.50 -7.37
C PHE A 87 -2.22 -11.39 -8.02
N PHE A 88 -0.94 -11.31 -7.68
CA PHE A 88 -0.06 -10.22 -8.13
C PHE A 88 0.79 -10.55 -9.36
N ASP A 89 0.95 -11.83 -9.67
CA ASP A 89 1.82 -12.32 -10.74
C ASP A 89 0.98 -13.10 -11.78
N PHE A 90 0.49 -12.40 -12.79
CA PHE A 90 -0.33 -13.02 -13.84
C PHE A 90 -0.17 -12.32 -15.18
N LEU A 91 -0.60 -13.02 -16.24
CA LEU A 91 -0.70 -12.47 -17.59
C LEU A 91 -2.04 -12.84 -18.21
N THR A 92 -2.62 -11.91 -18.98
CA THR A 92 -3.76 -12.21 -19.85
C THR A 92 -3.33 -13.18 -20.95
N ALA A 93 -3.85 -14.41 -20.91
CA ALA A 93 -3.58 -15.45 -21.91
C ALA A 93 -4.56 -15.38 -23.09
N SER A 94 -5.79 -14.96 -22.85
CA SER A 94 -6.80 -14.69 -23.87
C SER A 94 -7.74 -13.60 -23.39
N VAL A 95 -8.25 -12.80 -24.33
CA VAL A 95 -9.30 -11.82 -24.09
C VAL A 95 -10.28 -11.84 -25.25
N GLN A 96 -11.57 -11.85 -24.94
CA GLN A 96 -12.67 -11.72 -25.88
C GLN A 96 -13.52 -10.52 -25.48
N VAL A 97 -13.81 -9.63 -26.43
CA VAL A 97 -14.62 -8.44 -26.21
C VAL A 97 -15.81 -8.44 -27.16
N ASN A 98 -17.02 -8.25 -26.61
CA ASN A 98 -18.23 -8.06 -27.38
C ASN A 98 -18.68 -6.59 -27.27
N PHE A 99 -18.63 -5.86 -28.38
CA PHE A 99 -19.14 -4.49 -28.46
C PHE A 99 -20.66 -4.51 -28.66
N LYS A 100 -21.39 -3.80 -27.81
CA LYS A 100 -22.86 -3.71 -27.83
C LYS A 100 -23.33 -2.43 -28.51
N ARG A 101 -22.59 -1.33 -28.33
CA ARG A 101 -22.80 -0.05 -29.01
C ARG A 101 -21.51 0.77 -29.10
N PRO A 102 -21.46 1.79 -29.96
CA PRO A 102 -20.40 2.79 -29.92
C PRO A 102 -20.40 3.56 -28.58
N ALA A 103 -19.21 3.86 -28.07
CA ALA A 103 -18.99 4.91 -27.06
C ALA A 103 -18.58 6.19 -27.77
N LEU A 104 -19.14 7.32 -27.35
CA LEU A 104 -18.84 8.61 -27.95
C LEU A 104 -17.68 9.31 -27.22
N ILE A 105 -16.95 10.13 -27.97
CA ILE A 105 -15.95 11.01 -27.37
C ILE A 105 -16.64 12.00 -26.43
N GLY A 106 -16.08 12.18 -25.23
CA GLY A 106 -16.62 13.04 -24.18
C GLY A 106 -17.73 12.40 -23.33
N GLU A 107 -18.17 11.19 -23.66
CA GLU A 107 -19.18 10.46 -22.89
C GLU A 107 -18.54 9.77 -21.67
N PRO A 108 -19.01 10.03 -20.44
CA PRO A 108 -18.48 9.37 -19.25
C PRO A 108 -18.76 7.86 -19.26
N LEU A 109 -17.70 7.07 -19.05
CA LEU A 109 -17.75 5.62 -19.00
C LEU A 109 -17.46 5.13 -17.58
N ILE A 110 -18.22 4.12 -17.16
CA ILE A 110 -17.98 3.33 -15.96
C ILE A 110 -17.43 1.97 -16.40
N ILE A 111 -16.25 1.63 -15.89
CA ILE A 111 -15.53 0.40 -16.20
C ILE A 111 -15.56 -0.46 -14.95
N THR A 112 -16.04 -1.71 -15.06
CA THR A 112 -16.09 -2.66 -13.94
C THR A 112 -15.52 -4.01 -14.33
N ALA A 113 -14.92 -4.74 -13.39
CA ALA A 113 -14.53 -6.13 -13.60
C ALA A 113 -14.51 -6.95 -12.31
N SER A 114 -14.68 -8.27 -12.42
CA SER A 114 -14.68 -9.20 -11.30
C SER A 114 -14.08 -10.54 -11.67
N VAL A 115 -13.53 -11.23 -10.67
CA VAL A 115 -13.09 -12.63 -10.80
C VAL A 115 -14.32 -13.55 -10.81
N ILE A 116 -14.44 -14.36 -11.86
CA ILE A 116 -15.52 -15.36 -11.99
C ILE A 116 -15.15 -16.61 -11.21
N ARG A 117 -13.96 -17.16 -11.46
CA ARG A 117 -13.45 -18.37 -10.79
C ARG A 117 -11.93 -18.46 -10.91
N ASN A 118 -11.34 -19.18 -9.98
CA ASN A 118 -9.93 -19.55 -9.97
C ASN A 118 -9.81 -21.08 -10.01
N GLU A 119 -9.09 -21.59 -11.00
CA GLU A 119 -8.81 -23.02 -11.18
C GLU A 119 -7.30 -23.24 -11.34
N GLY A 120 -6.63 -23.52 -10.22
CA GLY A 120 -5.20 -23.82 -10.17
C GLY A 120 -4.34 -22.63 -10.59
N ARG A 121 -3.85 -22.65 -11.84
CA ARG A 121 -3.04 -21.56 -12.42
C ARG A 121 -3.82 -20.63 -13.33
N SER A 122 -5.12 -20.88 -13.52
CA SER A 122 -5.97 -20.14 -14.45
C SER A 122 -7.01 -19.35 -13.68
N ILE A 123 -7.14 -18.06 -13.98
CA ILE A 123 -8.11 -17.15 -13.39
C ILE A 123 -9.03 -16.69 -14.52
N GLU A 124 -10.32 -16.93 -14.36
CA GLU A 124 -11.33 -16.39 -15.27
C GLU A 124 -11.90 -15.10 -14.70
N VAL A 125 -11.91 -14.07 -15.52
CA VAL A 125 -12.35 -12.72 -15.18
C VAL A 125 -13.31 -12.21 -16.25
N GLU A 126 -14.25 -11.38 -15.81
CA GLU A 126 -15.13 -10.65 -16.71
C GLU A 126 -15.12 -9.17 -16.40
N GLY A 127 -15.40 -8.36 -17.42
CA GLY A 127 -15.48 -6.92 -17.30
C GLY A 127 -16.57 -6.32 -18.17
N ALA A 128 -16.96 -5.10 -17.85
CA ALA A 128 -17.95 -4.33 -18.57
C ALA A 128 -17.54 -2.87 -18.65
N VAL A 129 -17.88 -2.24 -19.77
CA VAL A 129 -17.87 -0.79 -19.95
C VAL A 129 -19.32 -0.37 -20.15
N SER A 130 -19.78 0.59 -19.35
CA SER A 130 -21.16 1.08 -19.37
C SER A 130 -21.20 2.60 -19.30
N LEU A 131 -22.33 3.18 -19.70
CA LEU A 131 -22.64 4.58 -19.47
C LEU A 131 -23.08 4.80 -18.01
N SER A 132 -23.15 6.06 -17.58
CA SER A 132 -23.61 6.42 -16.23
C SER A 132 -25.03 5.94 -15.90
N ASP A 133 -25.88 5.71 -16.90
CA ASP A 133 -27.24 5.17 -16.73
C ASP A 133 -27.29 3.63 -16.71
N GLY A 134 -26.14 2.95 -16.79
CA GLY A 134 -26.02 1.50 -16.83
C GLY A 134 -26.12 0.88 -18.22
N THR A 135 -26.29 1.67 -19.28
CA THR A 135 -26.32 1.15 -20.65
C THR A 135 -24.98 0.51 -21.01
N LEU A 136 -25.00 -0.77 -21.39
CA LEU A 136 -23.80 -1.53 -21.72
C LEU A 136 -23.21 -1.08 -23.06
N VAL A 137 -21.93 -0.70 -23.06
CA VAL A 137 -21.13 -0.35 -24.24
C VAL A 137 -20.39 -1.58 -24.76
N ALA A 138 -19.69 -2.28 -23.87
CA ALA A 138 -18.93 -3.47 -24.21
C ALA A 138 -18.83 -4.39 -22.97
N GLU A 139 -18.67 -5.68 -23.22
CA GLU A 139 -18.34 -6.67 -22.20
C GLU A 139 -17.09 -7.44 -22.62
N GLY A 140 -16.30 -7.86 -21.65
CA GLY A 140 -15.07 -8.61 -21.84
C GLY A 140 -15.05 -9.86 -20.99
N LYS A 141 -14.46 -10.94 -21.51
CA LYS A 141 -14.04 -12.10 -20.73
C LYS A 141 -12.58 -12.39 -21.04
N ALA A 142 -11.81 -12.69 -20.01
CA ALA A 142 -10.42 -13.06 -20.18
C ALA A 142 -10.06 -14.27 -19.33
N THR A 143 -9.09 -15.02 -19.84
CA THR A 143 -8.37 -16.03 -19.08
C THR A 143 -7.00 -15.47 -18.76
N GLN A 144 -6.69 -15.37 -17.48
CA GLN A 144 -5.38 -14.97 -16.97
C GLN A 144 -4.67 -16.17 -16.39
N VAL A 145 -3.34 -16.21 -16.55
CA VAL A 145 -2.52 -17.33 -16.07
C VAL A 145 -1.54 -16.81 -15.03
N ILE A 146 -1.52 -17.46 -13.87
CA ILE A 146 -0.58 -17.18 -12.79
C ILE A 146 0.83 -17.59 -13.22
N ILE A 147 1.75 -16.64 -13.11
CA ILE A 147 3.17 -16.83 -13.37
C ILE A 147 3.96 -16.75 -12.06
N GLU A 148 5.22 -17.18 -12.09
CA GLU A 148 6.13 -17.06 -10.95
C GLU A 148 7.19 -16.02 -11.30
N THR A 149 7.05 -14.83 -10.73
CA THR A 149 8.03 -13.74 -10.76
C THR A 149 8.64 -13.65 -9.36
N GLY A 150 9.96 -13.74 -9.23
CA GLY A 150 10.64 -14.15 -7.98
C GLY A 150 10.43 -13.29 -6.72
N ASN A 151 9.85 -12.08 -6.84
CA ASN A 151 9.47 -11.21 -5.72
C ASN A 151 8.01 -10.78 -5.90
N LYS A 152 7.21 -10.86 -4.83
CA LYS A 152 5.79 -10.49 -4.84
C LYS A 152 5.38 -9.87 -3.51
N LEU A 153 4.29 -9.12 -3.51
CA LEU A 153 3.72 -8.56 -2.28
C LEU A 153 3.12 -9.68 -1.43
N GLU A 154 3.77 -10.00 -0.30
CA GLU A 154 3.26 -11.00 0.66
C GLU A 154 2.80 -10.37 1.96
N ALA A 155 3.42 -9.26 2.36
CA ALA A 155 3.07 -8.57 3.60
C ALA A 155 3.22 -7.05 3.53
N VAL A 156 2.39 -6.36 4.30
CA VAL A 156 2.53 -4.93 4.59
C VAL A 156 2.73 -4.73 6.08
N LEU A 157 3.83 -4.08 6.44
CA LEU A 157 4.23 -3.76 7.81
C LEU A 157 3.97 -2.28 8.05
N TRP A 158 3.12 -1.97 9.01
CA TRP A 158 2.66 -0.63 9.30
C TRP A 158 3.36 -0.06 10.53
N ASP A 159 3.80 1.20 10.47
CA ASP A 159 3.88 2.00 11.68
C ASP A 159 2.48 2.47 12.13
N MET A 160 2.37 2.95 13.36
CA MET A 160 1.11 3.40 13.94
C MET A 160 1.00 4.92 13.99
N ASP A 161 2.01 5.57 14.58
CA ASP A 161 1.96 6.95 15.03
C ASP A 161 2.38 7.86 13.88
N GLY A 162 1.45 8.66 13.35
CA GLY A 162 1.74 9.46 12.15
C GLY A 162 1.43 8.74 10.83
N VAL A 163 1.23 7.42 10.85
CA VAL A 163 0.79 6.65 9.67
C VAL A 163 -0.68 6.30 9.74
N ILE A 164 -1.08 5.48 10.72
CA ILE A 164 -2.47 5.06 10.88
C ILE A 164 -3.24 6.11 11.68
N ALA A 165 -2.65 6.59 12.76
CA ALA A 165 -3.32 7.40 13.77
C ALA A 165 -2.63 8.76 13.96
N ASP A 166 -3.41 9.84 13.98
CA ASP A 166 -2.93 11.18 14.34
C ASP A 166 -2.77 11.30 15.85
N THR A 167 -1.65 10.79 16.35
CA THR A 167 -1.32 10.76 17.78
C THR A 167 -0.36 11.87 18.21
N ALA A 168 0.26 12.56 17.25
CA ALA A 168 1.30 13.56 17.49
C ALA A 168 0.86 14.65 18.49
N PRO A 169 -0.36 15.22 18.42
CA PRO A 169 -0.82 16.23 19.38
C PRO A 169 -0.85 15.71 20.83
N TYR A 170 -1.15 14.43 21.04
CA TYR A 170 -1.22 13.82 22.38
C TYR A 170 0.16 13.51 22.93
N HIS A 171 1.09 13.05 22.09
CA HIS A 171 2.49 12.87 22.47
C HIS A 171 3.15 14.19 22.85
N LEU A 172 2.94 15.25 22.05
CA LEU A 172 3.48 16.58 22.34
C LEU A 172 3.00 17.08 23.71
N LYS A 173 1.68 17.04 23.95
CA LYS A 173 1.09 17.45 25.24
C LYS A 173 1.62 16.63 26.40
N ALA A 174 1.82 15.33 26.22
CA ALA A 174 2.35 14.46 27.27
C ALA A 174 3.81 14.84 27.62
N TRP A 175 4.66 15.07 26.61
CA TRP A 175 6.03 15.51 26.85
C TRP A 175 6.09 16.91 27.47
N GLN A 176 5.26 17.85 27.00
CA GLN A 176 5.14 19.20 27.57
C GLN A 176 4.60 19.21 29.00
N GLU A 177 3.99 18.12 29.47
CA GLU A 177 3.57 17.99 30.86
C GLU A 177 4.65 17.35 31.74
N VAL A 178 5.39 16.37 31.21
CA VAL A 178 6.34 15.56 32.00
C VAL A 178 7.72 16.19 32.13
N PHE A 179 8.25 16.81 31.07
CA PHE A 179 9.59 17.41 31.10
C PHE A 179 9.69 18.65 32.00
N PRO A 180 8.73 19.59 32.01
CA PRO A 180 8.83 20.79 32.86
C PRO A 180 8.83 20.48 34.35
N LYS A 181 8.18 19.39 34.79
CA LYS A 181 8.24 18.91 36.19
C LYS A 181 9.67 18.58 36.66
N ARG A 182 10.60 18.39 35.71
CA ARG A 182 12.00 18.05 35.93
C ARG A 182 12.95 19.18 35.52
N GLY A 183 12.42 20.38 35.25
CA GLY A 183 13.22 21.54 34.87
C GLY A 183 13.66 21.56 33.39
N PHE A 184 13.15 20.65 32.56
CA PHE A 184 13.47 20.61 31.13
C PHE A 184 12.35 21.25 30.31
N ASN A 185 12.72 22.10 29.35
CA ASN A 185 11.77 22.63 28.37
C ASN A 185 11.68 21.67 27.18
N TYR A 186 10.47 21.45 26.66
CA TYR A 186 10.23 20.61 25.49
C TYR A 186 9.38 21.35 24.45
N SER A 187 10.06 21.95 23.48
CA SER A 187 9.41 22.73 22.42
C SER A 187 8.88 21.85 21.29
N GLU A 188 8.00 22.41 20.46
CA GLU A 188 7.51 21.73 19.25
C GLU A 188 8.64 21.37 18.28
N GLU A 189 9.70 22.17 18.21
CA GLU A 189 10.85 21.86 17.35
C GLU A 189 11.61 20.63 17.84
N VAL A 190 11.79 20.50 19.16
CA VAL A 190 12.40 19.30 19.76
C VAL A 190 11.50 18.09 19.53
N PHE A 191 10.19 18.26 19.65
CA PHE A 191 9.21 17.21 19.35
C PHE A 191 9.31 16.73 17.89
N LYS A 192 9.29 17.64 16.92
CA LYS A 192 9.36 17.32 15.49
C LYS A 192 10.61 16.53 15.11
N ARG A 193 11.75 16.76 15.78
CA ARG A 193 13.01 16.02 15.53
C ARG A 193 13.03 14.61 16.15
N ASN A 194 12.11 14.33 17.05
CA ASN A 194 12.13 13.14 17.90
C ASN A 194 10.89 12.26 17.75
N PHE A 195 9.81 12.76 17.16
CA PHE A 195 8.61 11.98 16.90
C PHE A 195 8.92 10.74 16.03
N GLY A 196 8.28 9.62 16.35
CA GLY A 196 8.54 8.30 15.76
C GLY A 196 9.69 7.50 16.40
N LYS A 197 10.49 8.09 17.30
CA LYS A 197 11.55 7.38 18.04
C LYS A 197 11.03 6.74 19.34
N ARG A 198 11.75 5.75 19.85
CA ARG A 198 11.48 5.11 21.15
C ARG A 198 11.72 6.11 22.31
N ASN A 199 10.91 6.01 23.36
CA ASN A 199 10.93 6.96 24.48
C ASN A 199 12.30 7.12 25.14
N ASP A 200 13.04 6.03 25.35
CA ASP A 200 14.37 6.08 25.96
C ASP A 200 15.34 6.94 25.13
N THR A 201 15.32 6.81 23.81
CA THR A 201 16.08 7.67 22.89
C THR A 201 15.66 9.13 23.01
N ILE A 202 14.35 9.40 23.08
CA ILE A 202 13.82 10.77 23.22
C ILE A 202 14.24 11.37 24.57
N ILE A 203 14.07 10.63 25.66
CA ILE A 203 14.40 11.08 27.01
C ILE A 203 15.88 11.39 27.11
N ARG A 204 16.76 10.47 26.68
CA ARG A 204 18.22 10.70 26.69
C ARG A 204 18.64 11.89 25.82
N SER A 205 17.93 12.16 24.73
CA SER A 205 18.21 13.34 23.89
C SER A 205 17.90 14.68 24.58
N VAL A 206 17.06 14.68 25.63
CA VAL A 206 16.65 15.88 26.37
C VAL A 206 17.40 16.02 27.69
N ILE A 207 17.52 14.94 28.47
CA ILE A 207 18.08 14.99 29.82
C ILE A 207 19.56 14.56 29.87
N GLY A 208 20.10 14.05 28.76
CA GLY A 208 21.48 13.61 28.63
C GLY A 208 21.69 12.10 28.85
N ASP A 209 22.79 11.58 28.30
CA ASP A 209 23.12 10.14 28.34
C ASP A 209 23.49 9.64 29.74
N GLY A 210 23.80 10.55 30.67
CA GLY A 210 24.11 10.21 32.07
C GLY A 210 22.91 9.77 32.91
N ALA A 211 21.68 9.88 32.39
CA ALA A 211 20.49 9.46 33.10
C ALA A 211 20.46 7.93 33.32
N SER A 212 20.14 7.53 34.54
CA SER A 212 20.03 6.11 34.90
C SER A 212 18.85 5.46 34.16
N SER A 213 18.94 4.15 33.86
CA SER A 213 17.81 3.43 33.23
C SER A 213 16.53 3.53 34.04
N ALA A 214 16.62 3.51 35.37
CA ALA A 214 15.46 3.65 36.25
C ALA A 214 14.78 5.03 36.13
N GLU A 215 15.56 6.10 35.97
CA GLU A 215 15.02 7.45 35.74
C GLU A 215 14.33 7.55 34.39
N VAL A 216 14.97 7.01 33.33
CA VAL A 216 14.38 6.96 31.98
C VAL A 216 13.07 6.18 31.98
N ASP A 217 13.04 5.02 32.63
CA ASP A 217 11.83 4.21 32.75
C ASP A 217 10.72 4.94 33.52
N ALA A 218 11.05 5.63 34.61
CA ALA A 218 10.07 6.39 35.38
C ALA A 218 9.45 7.55 34.57
N ILE A 219 10.28 8.27 33.80
CA ILE A 219 9.81 9.34 32.90
C ILE A 219 8.92 8.75 31.80
N ALA A 220 9.33 7.64 31.18
CA ALA A 220 8.56 6.98 30.15
C ALA A 220 7.20 6.52 30.69
N VAL A 221 7.15 5.88 31.86
CA VAL A 221 5.89 5.43 32.49
C VAL A 221 4.95 6.61 32.77
N GLU A 222 5.45 7.71 33.33
CA GLU A 222 4.64 8.91 33.58
C GLU A 222 4.11 9.50 32.27
N LYS A 223 4.97 9.68 31.28
CA LYS A 223 4.57 10.21 29.96
C LYS A 223 3.51 9.35 29.32
N GLU A 224 3.60 8.03 29.42
CA GLU A 224 2.64 7.15 28.78
C GLU A 224 1.30 7.09 29.49
N ALA A 225 1.26 7.27 30.81
CA ALA A 225 0.01 7.48 31.52
C ALA A 225 -0.70 8.77 31.05
N VAL A 226 0.05 9.86 30.93
CA VAL A 226 -0.47 11.16 30.45
C VAL A 226 -0.94 11.06 28.99
N PHE A 227 -0.18 10.38 28.13
CA PHE A 227 -0.58 10.12 26.74
C PHE A 227 -1.92 9.39 26.68
N ARG A 228 -2.04 8.24 27.36
CA ARG A 228 -3.27 7.42 27.32
C ARG A 228 -4.48 8.20 27.84
N GLN A 229 -4.31 9.01 28.89
CA GLN A 229 -5.39 9.85 29.40
C GLN A 229 -5.89 10.87 28.36
N LYS A 230 -4.98 11.50 27.60
CA LYS A 230 -5.34 12.52 26.61
C LYS A 230 -5.82 11.91 25.29
N ALA A 231 -5.28 10.76 24.89
CA ALA A 231 -5.58 10.11 23.63
C ALA A 231 -6.91 9.35 23.66
N ALA A 232 -7.27 8.72 24.78
CA ALA A 232 -8.46 7.88 24.90
C ALA A 232 -9.72 8.54 24.32
N ALA A 233 -10.39 7.84 23.39
CA ALA A 233 -11.58 8.26 22.66
C ALA A 233 -11.44 9.52 21.78
N ASN A 234 -10.23 10.04 21.60
CA ASN A 234 -9.96 11.24 20.79
C ASN A 234 -9.06 10.96 19.57
N VAL A 235 -8.51 9.76 19.45
CA VAL A 235 -7.63 9.38 18.33
C VAL A 235 -8.41 9.36 17.02
N LYS A 236 -7.86 10.00 15.99
CA LYS A 236 -8.43 9.98 14.64
C LYS A 236 -7.48 9.24 13.70
N PRO A 237 -8.01 8.48 12.73
CA PRO A 237 -7.17 7.89 11.70
C PRO A 237 -6.75 8.97 10.69
N PHE A 238 -5.60 8.77 10.04
CA PHE A 238 -5.26 9.53 8.84
C PHE A 238 -6.12 9.08 7.64
N PRO A 239 -6.41 9.98 6.68
CA PRO A 239 -7.20 9.65 5.51
C PRO A 239 -6.64 8.44 4.72
N GLY A 240 -7.52 7.50 4.38
CA GLY A 240 -7.19 6.31 3.59
C GLY A 240 -6.50 5.18 4.34
N ALA A 241 -6.04 5.39 5.58
CA ALA A 241 -5.31 4.37 6.34
C ALA A 241 -6.17 3.12 6.63
N ILE A 242 -7.40 3.34 7.11
CA ILE A 242 -8.32 2.25 7.50
C ILE A 242 -8.83 1.51 6.27
N GLU A 243 -9.16 2.25 5.20
CA GLU A 243 -9.61 1.70 3.94
C GLU A 243 -8.53 0.83 3.30
N LEU A 244 -7.28 1.31 3.23
CA LEU A 244 -6.17 0.54 2.68
C LEU A 244 -5.90 -0.72 3.52
N LEU A 245 -5.85 -0.59 4.83
CA LEU A 245 -5.62 -1.72 5.74
C LEU A 245 -6.71 -2.81 5.63
N LYS A 246 -7.99 -2.43 5.48
CA LYS A 246 -9.07 -3.39 5.21
C LYS A 246 -8.92 -4.05 3.83
N SER A 247 -8.66 -3.26 2.78
CA SER A 247 -8.51 -3.78 1.42
C SER A 247 -7.36 -4.78 1.30
N LEU A 248 -6.25 -4.58 2.01
CA LEU A 248 -5.13 -5.50 2.06
C LEU A 248 -5.53 -6.86 2.66
N GLY A 249 -6.28 -6.84 3.76
CA GLY A 249 -6.78 -8.05 4.39
C GLY A 249 -7.74 -8.83 3.49
N GLU A 250 -8.62 -8.13 2.78
CA GLU A 250 -9.51 -8.72 1.77
C GLU A 250 -8.75 -9.36 0.60
N CYS A 251 -7.60 -8.79 0.22
CA CYS A 251 -6.70 -9.33 -0.80
C CYS A 251 -5.80 -10.48 -0.28
N GLY A 252 -5.95 -10.91 0.97
CA GLY A 252 -5.12 -11.97 1.58
C GLY A 252 -3.67 -11.57 1.85
N VAL A 253 -3.34 -10.27 1.80
CA VAL A 253 -2.01 -9.77 2.18
C VAL A 253 -1.87 -9.84 3.69
N LYS A 254 -0.74 -10.37 4.17
CA LYS A 254 -0.47 -10.41 5.61
C LYS A 254 -0.18 -9.00 6.13
N ILE A 255 -0.75 -8.64 7.26
CA ILE A 255 -0.61 -7.30 7.85
C ILE A 255 0.07 -7.43 9.21
N ALA A 256 1.12 -6.65 9.43
CA ALA A 256 1.71 -6.48 10.75
C ALA A 256 1.76 -5.02 11.17
N LEU A 257 1.64 -4.78 12.48
CA LEU A 257 1.93 -3.50 13.10
C LEU A 257 3.31 -3.57 13.77
N ALA A 258 4.20 -2.62 13.48
CA ALA A 258 5.53 -2.53 14.07
C ALA A 258 5.76 -1.10 14.60
N SER A 259 5.46 -0.89 15.88
CA SER A 259 5.50 0.42 16.52
C SER A 259 6.56 0.48 17.63
N SER A 260 7.14 1.66 17.83
CA SER A 260 8.02 1.96 18.97
C SER A 260 7.26 2.14 20.29
N ALA A 261 5.92 2.17 20.26
CA ALA A 261 5.08 2.41 21.42
C ALA A 261 4.98 1.18 22.35
N PRO A 262 4.64 1.38 23.64
CA PRO A 262 4.23 0.31 24.53
C PRO A 262 2.94 -0.38 24.06
N ILE A 263 2.76 -1.65 24.42
CA ILE A 263 1.60 -2.45 24.02
C ILE A 263 0.27 -1.84 24.48
N GLU A 264 0.23 -1.19 25.64
CA GLU A 264 -0.98 -0.57 26.18
C GLU A 264 -1.45 0.61 25.31
N ASN A 265 -0.52 1.33 24.71
CA ASN A 265 -0.83 2.44 23.80
C ASN A 265 -1.34 1.92 22.47
N ILE A 266 -0.66 0.89 21.93
CA ILE A 266 -1.08 0.23 20.70
C ILE A 266 -2.51 -0.27 20.87
N GLN A 267 -2.80 -0.99 21.95
CA GLN A 267 -4.13 -1.51 22.24
C GLN A 267 -5.17 -0.41 22.43
N LEU A 268 -4.82 0.74 23.01
CA LEU A 268 -5.73 1.88 23.13
C LEU A 268 -6.09 2.41 21.73
N VAL A 269 -5.08 2.72 20.92
CA VAL A 269 -5.24 3.30 19.59
C VAL A 269 -6.00 2.35 18.67
N THR A 270 -5.63 1.07 18.62
CA THR A 270 -6.28 0.11 17.73
C THR A 270 -7.73 -0.18 18.12
N ARG A 271 -8.06 -0.19 19.42
CA ARG A 271 -9.45 -0.31 19.88
C ARG A 271 -10.28 0.93 19.58
N ASP A 272 -9.75 2.12 19.84
CA ASP A 272 -10.45 3.38 19.55
C ASP A 272 -10.77 3.52 18.05
N LEU A 273 -9.88 3.00 17.19
CA LEU A 273 -10.06 3.00 15.74
C LEU A 273 -10.80 1.76 15.19
N GLY A 274 -11.09 0.76 16.01
CA GLY A 274 -11.77 -0.48 15.60
C GLY A 274 -10.99 -1.34 14.59
N ILE A 275 -9.67 -1.41 14.73
CA ILE A 275 -8.75 -2.14 13.83
C ILE A 275 -7.91 -3.21 14.53
N ASP A 276 -8.29 -3.59 15.75
CA ASP A 276 -7.61 -4.62 16.54
C ASP A 276 -7.53 -5.98 15.80
N ASN A 277 -8.55 -6.31 15.00
CA ASN A 277 -8.62 -7.58 14.28
C ASN A 277 -7.96 -7.56 12.90
N CYS A 278 -7.32 -6.46 12.51
CA CYS A 278 -6.72 -6.32 11.18
C CYS A 278 -5.27 -6.78 11.10
N PHE A 279 -4.60 -6.99 12.23
CA PHE A 279 -3.17 -7.33 12.27
C PHE A 279 -2.98 -8.82 12.56
N ASN A 280 -2.25 -9.52 11.68
CA ASN A 280 -1.82 -10.90 11.94
C ASN A 280 -0.72 -10.95 13.01
N VAL A 281 0.13 -9.92 13.07
CA VAL A 281 1.24 -9.78 14.02
C VAL A 281 1.32 -8.35 14.52
N ILE A 282 1.60 -8.18 15.82
CA ILE A 282 1.96 -6.91 16.41
C ILE A 282 3.36 -7.05 17.02
N VAL A 283 4.25 -6.10 16.70
CA VAL A 283 5.57 -5.92 17.31
C VAL A 283 5.60 -4.56 17.99
N TRP A 284 5.98 -4.55 19.26
CA TRP A 284 5.99 -3.34 20.10
C TRP A 284 7.37 -3.04 20.69
N GLY A 285 7.56 -1.81 21.19
CA GLY A 285 8.88 -1.23 21.38
C GLY A 285 9.86 -1.96 22.32
N ARG A 286 9.39 -2.76 23.29
CA ARG A 286 10.27 -3.54 24.19
C ARG A 286 10.60 -4.95 23.69
N GLU A 287 10.03 -5.38 22.58
CA GLU A 287 10.38 -6.67 21.97
C GLU A 287 11.69 -6.62 21.18
N VAL A 288 12.25 -5.42 21.00
CA VAL A 288 13.50 -5.17 20.28
C VAL A 288 14.51 -4.49 21.19
N THR A 289 15.80 -4.80 20.99
CA THR A 289 16.87 -4.17 21.77
C THR A 289 17.11 -2.75 21.30
N GLU A 290 17.00 -2.51 19.99
CA GLU A 290 17.18 -1.20 19.36
C GLU A 290 15.93 -0.76 18.61
N GLY A 291 15.49 0.48 18.84
CA GLY A 291 14.42 1.09 18.07
C GLY A 291 14.88 1.61 16.70
N LYS A 292 13.93 2.13 15.91
CA LYS A 292 14.21 2.82 14.63
C LYS A 292 15.32 3.88 14.83
N PRO A 293 16.37 3.93 13.99
CA PRO A 293 16.50 3.36 12.63
C PRO A 293 17.09 1.93 12.56
N SER A 294 17.12 1.19 13.67
CA SER A 294 17.45 -0.23 13.63
C SER A 294 16.32 -1.02 12.93
N PRO A 295 16.62 -2.00 12.04
CA PRO A 295 15.61 -2.75 11.31
C PRO A 295 14.91 -3.83 12.16
N GLN A 296 15.31 -4.03 13.42
CA GLN A 296 14.89 -5.15 14.25
C GLN A 296 13.37 -5.33 14.33
N GLY A 297 12.62 -4.24 14.50
CA GLY A 297 11.15 -4.30 14.61
C GLY A 297 10.48 -4.86 13.36
N PHE A 298 10.91 -4.40 12.18
CA PHE A 298 10.37 -4.88 10.92
C PHE A 298 10.82 -6.31 10.60
N LEU A 299 12.09 -6.64 10.85
CA LEU A 299 12.60 -8.01 10.66
C LEU A 299 11.88 -9.02 11.56
N LEU A 300 11.62 -8.66 12.82
CA LEU A 300 10.86 -9.48 13.75
C LEU A 300 9.40 -9.68 13.29
N ALA A 301 8.78 -8.62 12.77
CA ALA A 301 7.42 -8.70 12.22
C ALA A 301 7.36 -9.67 11.02
N ALA A 302 8.28 -9.52 10.05
CA ALA A 302 8.37 -10.42 8.89
C ALA A 302 8.63 -11.88 9.31
N GLN A 303 9.54 -12.10 10.26
CA GLN A 303 9.81 -13.42 10.82
C GLN A 303 8.55 -14.07 11.41
N ARG A 304 7.79 -13.34 12.24
CA ARG A 304 6.56 -13.85 12.87
C ARG A 304 5.43 -14.09 11.87
N LEU A 305 5.40 -13.30 10.79
CA LEU A 305 4.49 -13.52 9.67
C LEU A 305 4.88 -14.72 8.79
N GLY A 306 6.13 -15.20 8.91
CA GLY A 306 6.67 -16.26 8.05
C GLY A 306 6.77 -15.82 6.59
N VAL A 307 7.28 -14.59 6.36
CA VAL A 307 7.50 -14.02 5.02
C VAL A 307 8.94 -13.52 4.90
N GLU A 308 9.45 -13.45 3.67
CA GLU A 308 10.79 -12.91 3.42
C GLU A 308 10.76 -11.37 3.41
N PRO A 309 11.77 -10.67 3.97
CA PRO A 309 11.80 -9.21 3.98
C PRO A 309 11.70 -8.57 2.58
N LYS A 310 12.30 -9.20 1.57
CA LYS A 310 12.24 -8.73 0.18
C LYS A 310 10.85 -8.79 -0.47
N ASN A 311 9.87 -9.42 0.19
CA ASN A 311 8.46 -9.52 -0.22
C ASN A 311 7.55 -8.64 0.66
N CYS A 312 8.14 -7.77 1.49
CA CYS A 312 7.43 -6.89 2.41
C CYS A 312 7.47 -5.43 1.92
N VAL A 313 6.36 -4.73 2.14
CA VAL A 313 6.30 -3.26 2.06
C VAL A 313 6.11 -2.69 3.45
N VAL A 314 6.88 -1.67 3.81
CA VAL A 314 6.70 -0.88 5.03
C VAL A 314 5.96 0.40 4.71
N ILE A 315 4.92 0.75 5.48
CA ILE A 315 4.27 2.07 5.43
C ILE A 315 4.68 2.89 6.66
N GLU A 316 5.27 4.05 6.40
CA GLU A 316 5.97 4.85 7.41
C GLU A 316 5.81 6.36 7.15
N ASP A 317 6.10 7.21 8.15
CA ASP A 317 6.05 8.67 7.98
C ASP A 317 7.30 9.41 8.51
N ALA A 318 8.23 8.70 9.15
CA ALA A 318 9.44 9.27 9.73
C ALA A 318 10.72 8.77 9.06
N VAL A 319 11.74 9.65 9.00
CA VAL A 319 13.06 9.34 8.42
C VAL A 319 13.68 8.09 9.05
N ALA A 320 13.60 7.96 10.39
CA ALA A 320 14.16 6.82 11.09
C ALA A 320 13.47 5.50 10.70
N GLY A 321 12.16 5.52 10.44
CA GLY A 321 11.43 4.34 10.00
C GLY A 321 11.73 3.99 8.55
N VAL A 322 11.82 4.97 7.66
CA VAL A 322 12.23 4.76 6.25
C VAL A 322 13.62 4.10 6.23
N THR A 323 14.58 4.65 6.97
CA THR A 323 15.93 4.05 7.08
C THR A 323 15.88 2.62 7.66
N ALA A 324 15.01 2.35 8.63
CA ALA A 324 14.84 1.00 9.18
C ALA A 324 14.26 0.02 8.14
N ALA A 325 13.29 0.44 7.32
CA ALA A 325 12.74 -0.35 6.23
C ALA A 325 13.80 -0.69 5.18
N THR A 326 14.56 0.32 4.74
CA THR A 326 15.67 0.14 3.79
C THR A 326 16.72 -0.83 4.33
N ARG A 327 17.12 -0.67 5.60
CA ARG A 327 18.08 -1.59 6.26
C ARG A 327 17.55 -3.01 6.43
N ALA A 328 16.22 -3.18 6.50
CA ALA A 328 15.59 -4.49 6.53
C ALA A 328 15.52 -5.16 5.15
N GLY A 329 15.91 -4.47 4.07
CA GLY A 329 15.78 -4.97 2.70
C GLY A 329 14.32 -5.02 2.22
N MET A 330 13.46 -4.19 2.80
CA MET A 330 12.03 -4.10 2.46
C MET A 330 11.77 -2.89 1.57
N LYS A 331 10.71 -2.97 0.77
CA LYS A 331 10.18 -1.80 0.06
C LYS A 331 9.53 -0.84 1.04
N CYS A 332 9.53 0.46 0.76
CA CYS A 332 8.95 1.46 1.65
C CYS A 332 8.05 2.45 0.92
N VAL A 333 6.85 2.66 1.46
CA VAL A 333 5.96 3.78 1.13
C VAL A 333 6.01 4.76 2.30
N ALA A 334 6.40 5.99 2.03
CA ALA A 334 6.39 7.05 3.01
C ALA A 334 5.21 8.01 2.80
N VAL A 335 4.45 8.29 3.86
CA VAL A 335 3.37 9.29 3.85
C VAL A 335 3.82 10.57 4.55
N THR A 336 3.54 11.74 3.97
CA THR A 336 4.04 13.03 4.48
C THR A 336 3.19 13.64 5.60
N ASN A 337 2.64 12.80 6.48
CA ASN A 337 1.70 13.24 7.52
C ASN A 337 2.39 14.11 8.58
N THR A 338 3.56 13.68 9.09
CA THR A 338 4.28 14.41 10.15
C THR A 338 5.64 14.96 9.72
N HIS A 339 6.24 14.41 8.67
CA HIS A 339 7.54 14.85 8.14
C HIS A 339 7.44 15.35 6.70
N PRO A 340 8.27 16.34 6.31
CA PRO A 340 8.25 16.86 4.95
C PRO A 340 8.82 15.83 3.97
N ARG A 341 8.21 15.77 2.77
CA ARG A 341 8.64 14.93 1.63
C ARG A 341 10.15 14.87 1.42
N LYS A 342 10.84 16.01 1.53
CA LYS A 342 12.31 16.11 1.34
C LYS A 342 13.10 15.16 2.25
N GLY A 343 12.61 14.88 3.46
CA GLY A 343 13.26 13.95 4.39
C GLY A 343 12.96 12.48 4.14
N LEU A 344 11.97 12.16 3.30
CA LEU A 344 11.44 10.80 3.11
C LEU A 344 11.83 10.20 1.74
N MET A 345 12.69 10.89 0.97
CA MET A 345 13.07 10.52 -0.40
C MET A 345 13.89 9.22 -0.51
N GLU A 346 14.27 8.59 0.60
CA GLU A 346 14.88 7.25 0.59
C GLU A 346 13.84 6.14 0.36
N ALA A 347 12.56 6.41 0.59
CA ALA A 347 11.48 5.45 0.34
C ALA A 347 11.27 5.19 -1.16
N ASP A 348 10.79 4.00 -1.53
CA ASP A 348 10.49 3.63 -2.91
C ASP A 348 9.32 4.45 -3.49
N LEU A 349 8.37 4.85 -2.65
CA LEU A 349 7.26 5.72 -3.00
C LEU A 349 6.99 6.72 -1.88
N VAL A 350 6.75 7.99 -2.24
CA VAL A 350 6.37 9.03 -1.27
C VAL A 350 5.04 9.66 -1.67
N VAL A 351 4.05 9.63 -0.79
CA VAL A 351 2.68 10.12 -1.03
C VAL A 351 2.28 11.17 0.02
N ASP A 352 1.35 12.04 -0.34
CA ASP A 352 0.84 13.06 0.58
C ASP A 352 -0.37 12.55 1.40
N SER A 353 -1.04 11.49 0.94
CA SER A 353 -2.17 10.82 1.59
C SER A 353 -2.21 9.34 1.20
N LEU A 354 -2.69 8.48 2.10
CA LEU A 354 -2.91 7.07 1.78
C LEU A 354 -4.18 6.83 0.94
N GLU A 355 -5.04 7.85 0.76
CA GLU A 355 -6.20 7.77 -0.14
C GLU A 355 -5.80 7.52 -1.61
N THR A 356 -4.56 7.85 -1.97
CA THR A 356 -4.02 7.64 -3.32
C THR A 356 -3.24 6.33 -3.46
N VAL A 357 -3.25 5.48 -2.43
CA VAL A 357 -2.51 4.22 -2.42
C VAL A 357 -3.49 3.05 -2.34
N ASN A 358 -3.34 2.10 -3.25
CA ASN A 358 -4.09 0.84 -3.23
C ASN A 358 -3.14 -0.37 -3.31
N VAL A 359 -3.71 -1.57 -3.20
CA VAL A 359 -2.95 -2.83 -3.21
C VAL A 359 -2.15 -3.02 -4.51
N ALA A 360 -2.66 -2.58 -5.66
CA ALA A 360 -1.96 -2.65 -6.94
C ALA A 360 -0.72 -1.74 -6.97
N ASP A 361 -0.79 -0.55 -6.37
CA ASP A 361 0.37 0.35 -6.25
C ASP A 361 1.49 -0.31 -5.42
N LEU A 362 1.13 -0.96 -4.31
CA LEU A 362 2.06 -1.68 -3.44
C LEU A 362 2.68 -2.89 -4.14
N ALA A 363 1.88 -3.68 -4.85
CA ALA A 363 2.38 -4.79 -5.67
C ALA A 363 3.30 -4.28 -6.79
N GLY A 364 3.01 -3.11 -7.36
CA GLY A 364 3.81 -2.44 -8.38
C GLY A 364 5.25 -2.14 -7.94
N LEU A 365 5.52 -1.98 -6.64
CA LEU A 365 6.87 -1.70 -6.12
C LEU A 365 7.87 -2.85 -6.36
N PHE A 366 7.37 -4.08 -6.52
CA PHE A 366 8.19 -5.26 -6.84
C PHE A 366 8.44 -5.41 -8.34
N ASN A 367 7.71 -4.64 -9.15
CA ASN A 367 7.88 -4.54 -10.59
C ASN A 367 8.88 -3.43 -10.96
N SER A 368 9.87 -3.13 -10.11
CA SER A 368 10.86 -2.08 -10.35
C SER A 368 12.19 -2.45 -9.69
N SER A 369 13.25 -2.59 -10.49
CA SER A 369 14.60 -2.93 -9.99
C SER A 369 15.40 -1.66 -9.63
N PRO A 370 16.35 -1.74 -8.69
CA PRO A 370 17.16 -0.62 -8.21
C PRO A 370 18.33 -0.26 -9.16
N GLU A 371 18.08 -0.11 -10.46
CA GLU A 371 19.04 0.45 -11.42
C GLU A 371 18.53 1.78 -11.99
N SER A 372 18.38 2.77 -11.12
CA SER A 372 18.25 4.19 -11.53
C SER A 372 18.54 5.16 -10.38
N LYS A 373 19.63 4.90 -9.63
CA LYS A 373 20.26 5.93 -8.78
C LYS A 373 21.59 6.34 -9.38
#